data_AF-A0A382AF01-F1
#
_entry.id   AF-A0A382AF01-F1
#
_cell.length_a   1.000
_cell.length_b   1.000
_cell.length_c   1.000
_cell.angle_alpha   90.00
_cell.angle_beta   90.00
_cell.angle_gamma   90.00
#
_symmetry.space_group_name_H-M   'P 1'
#
loop_
_entity.id
_entity.type
_entity.pdbx_description
1 polymer ?
#
loop_
_entity_poly.entity_id
_entity_poly.type
_entity_poly.pdbx_seq_one_letter_code
_entity_poly.pdbx_strand_id
1 'polypeptide(L)' 'MESKDSVDSIADRIRDVPDFPKKGILFKDITPVLSDIDTLRASIKEMA' A
#
# COMPACT_ATOMS: atom_id res chain seq x y z
N MET A 1 3.33 8.50 21.04
CA MET A 1 2.09 8.66 20.25
C MET A 1 2.52 8.48 18.80
N GLU A 2 2.76 7.23 18.37
CA GLU A 2 3.43 6.94 17.08
C GLU A 2 2.89 5.69 16.36
N SER A 3 1.81 5.07 16.83
CA SER A 3 1.45 3.71 16.37
C SER A 3 0.11 3.62 15.65
N LYS A 4 -0.47 4.75 15.23
CA LYS A 4 -1.71 4.74 14.44
C LYS A 4 -1.59 5.34 13.04
N ASP A 5 -0.50 6.06 12.75
CA ASP A 5 -0.36 6.81 11.49
C ASP A 5 0.40 6.05 10.39
N SER A 6 1.24 5.05 10.75
CA SER A 6 2.12 4.37 9.80
C SER A 6 1.38 3.43 8.85
N VAL A 7 0.44 2.62 9.34
CA VAL A 7 -0.30 1.66 8.50
C VAL A 7 -1.34 2.38 7.64
N ASP A 8 -2.01 3.39 8.20
CA ASP A 8 -3.01 4.19 7.49
C ASP A 8 -2.36 4.94 6.32
N SER A 9 -1.17 5.55 6.52
CA SER A 9 -0.42 6.22 5.45
C SER A 9 0.06 5.30 4.33
N ILE A 10 0.31 4.01 4.63
CA ILE A 10 0.61 3.00 3.60
C ILE A 10 -0.67 2.61 2.86
N ALA A 11 -1.77 2.36 3.58
CA ALA A 11 -3.05 1.96 3.01
C ALA A 11 -3.62 3.01 2.06
N ASP A 12 -3.49 4.29 2.40
CA ASP A 12 -3.94 5.42 1.58
C ASP A 12 -3.24 5.51 0.21
N ARG A 13 -2.08 4.87 0.06
CA ARG A 13 -1.32 4.82 -1.20
C ARG A 13 -1.68 3.61 -2.06
N ILE A 14 -2.48 2.65 -1.58
CA ILE A 14 -2.88 1.47 -2.35
C ILE A 14 -4.06 1.84 -3.26
N ARG A 15 -3.92 1.56 -4.57
CA ARG A 15 -4.95 1.86 -5.55
C ARG A 15 -5.76 0.62 -5.90
N ASP A 16 -7.05 0.84 -6.12
CA ASP A 16 -7.97 -0.19 -6.59
C ASP A 16 -8.03 -0.17 -8.12
N VAL A 17 -7.73 -1.31 -8.74
CA VAL A 17 -7.79 -1.51 -10.19
C VAL A 17 -8.78 -2.64 -10.48
N PRO A 18 -10.00 -2.33 -10.96
CA PRO A 18 -11.00 -3.34 -11.24
C PRO A 18 -10.66 -4.15 -12.49
N ASP A 19 -11.11 -5.42 -12.51
CA ASP A 19 -11.03 -6.36 -13.63
C ASP A 19 -9.62 -6.66 -14.15
N PHE A 20 -8.60 -6.54 -13.29
CA PHE A 20 -7.20 -6.82 -13.63
C PHE A 20 -6.62 -8.00 -12.85
N PRO A 21 -5.84 -8.91 -13.48
CA PRO A 21 -5.60 -9.03 -14.92
C PRO A 21 -6.76 -9.70 -15.66
N LYS A 22 -7.83 -10.10 -14.95
CA LYS A 22 -9.02 -10.76 -15.50
C LYS A 22 -10.27 -10.18 -14.84
N LYS A 23 -11.38 -10.24 -15.56
CA LYS A 23 -12.70 -9.82 -15.08
C LYS A 23 -13.07 -10.50 -13.74
N GLY A 24 -13.62 -9.72 -12.82
CA GLY A 24 -14.03 -10.14 -11.49
C GLY A 24 -12.97 -9.99 -10.40
N ILE A 25 -11.76 -9.51 -10.72
CA ILE A 25 -10.69 -9.28 -9.75
C ILE A 25 -10.58 -7.78 -9.45
N LEU A 26 -10.61 -7.41 -8.17
CA LEU A 26 -10.21 -6.07 -7.72
C LEU A 26 -8.73 -6.12 -7.34
N PHE A 27 -7.86 -5.71 -8.26
CA PHE A 27 -6.42 -5.71 -8.05
C PHE A 27 -6.03 -4.55 -7.13
N LYS A 28 -5.21 -4.85 -6.12
CA LYS A 28 -4.63 -3.86 -5.21
C LYS A 28 -3.24 -3.51 -5.71
N ASP A 29 -3.13 -2.36 -6.34
CA ASP A 29 -1.89 -1.86 -6.89
C ASP A 29 -1.07 -1.13 -5.81
N ILE A 30 0.00 -1.78 -5.38
CA ILE A 30 0.96 -1.27 -4.38
C ILE A 30 2.11 -0.48 -5.00
N THR A 31 2.18 -0.32 -6.32
CA THR A 31 3.28 0.42 -6.97
C THR A 31 3.50 1.84 -6.42
N PRO A 32 2.49 2.60 -5.96
CA PRO A 32 2.73 3.88 -5.32
C PRO A 32 3.44 3.78 -3.96
N VAL A 33 3.19 2.71 -3.19
CA VAL A 33 3.90 2.42 -1.93
C VAL A 33 5.36 2.12 -2.21
N LEU A 34 5.64 1.33 -3.26
CA LEU A 34 7.00 0.94 -3.63
C LEU A 34 7.82 2.10 -4.23
N SER A 35 7.16 3.07 -4.85
CA SER A 35 7.81 4.22 -5.50
C SER A 35 8.18 5.34 -4.53
N ASP A 36 7.63 5.33 -3.31
CA ASP A 36 7.81 6.36 -2.30
C ASP A 36 8.68 5.81 -1.15
N ILE A 37 9.81 6.47 -0.91
CA ILE A 37 10.83 5.97 0.02
C ILE A 37 10.33 5.91 1.46
N ASP A 38 9.43 6.80 1.85
CA ASP A 38 8.93 6.88 3.22
C ASP A 38 7.93 5.77 3.47
N THR A 39 6.99 5.56 2.55
CA THR A 39 6.01 4.47 2.68
C THR A 39 6.63 3.09 2.50
N LEU A 40 7.65 2.93 1.67
CA LEU A 40 8.39 1.67 1.54
C LEU A 40 9.15 1.32 2.82
N ARG A 41 9.81 2.31 3.45
CA ARG A 41 10.50 2.09 4.73
C ARG A 41 9.52 1.77 5.84
N ALA A 42 8.40 2.49 5.90
CA ALA A 42 7.34 2.22 6.85
C ALA A 42 6.81 0.78 6.68
N SER A 43 6.55 0.32 5.45
CA SER A 43 6.06 -1.05 5.23
C SER A 43 7.04 -2.12 5.69
N ILE A 44 8.34 -1.93 5.47
CA ILE A 44 9.36 -2.88 5.94
C ILE A 44 9.43 -2.89 7.47
N LYS A 45 9.36 -1.71 8.10
CA LYS A 45 9.39 -1.57 9.56
C LYS A 45 8.20 -2.27 10.23
N GLU A 46 7.01 -2.16 9.67
CA GLU A 46 5.80 -2.78 10.25
C GLU A 46 5.77 -4.32 10.06
N MET A 47 6.51 -4.86 9.10
CA MET A 47 6.60 -6.31 8.86
C MET A 47 7.67 -7.03 9.70
N ALA A 48 8.59 -6.28 10.33
CA ALA A 48 9.73 -6.79 11.09
C ALA A 48 9.35 -7.04 12.58
#